data_AF-A0AAV4KQS4-F1
#
_entry.id   AF-A0AAV4KQS4-F1
#
_cell.length_a   1.000
_cell.length_b   1.000
_cell.length_c   1.000
_cell.angle_alpha   90.00
_cell.angle_beta   90.00
_cell.angle_gamma   90.00
#
_symmetry.space_group_name_H-M   'P 1'
#
loop_
_entity.id
_entity.type
_entity.pdbx_description
1 polymer ?
#
loop_
_entity_poly.entity_id
_entity_poly.type
_entity_poly.pdbx_seq_one_letter_code
_entity_poly.pdbx_strand_id
1 'polypeptide(L)'
;MRNMLSYLAASLPASVSAPARLLALQCALRSDPLGHTDVPAGLTRGMALGCIAALRQELQAARWLRPTADDAWDRAARLTDPLSGLPGAKARSQAADWALRVARGRSLIGMTAGTRLTALVLLAHTRPHSNDSAADAHHVARMCGASLPQLIEEVRRLAEHQLLAAWVLDAVTDDLSWKLPDLPHAPRRP
;
A
#
# COMPACT_ATOMS: atom_id res chain seq x y z
N MET A 1 3.36 9.97 -0.24
CA MET A 1 2.98 8.56 -0.11
C MET A 1 3.30 8.01 1.27
N ARG A 2 4.56 8.07 1.72
CA ARG A 2 4.99 7.61 3.05
C ARG A 2 4.03 8.00 4.19
N ASN A 3 3.69 9.29 4.33
CA ASN A 3 2.76 9.75 5.37
C ASN A 3 1.39 9.07 5.33
N MET A 4 0.89 8.71 4.13
CA MET A 4 -0.39 8.00 3.99
C MET A 4 -0.28 6.54 4.47
N LEU A 5 0.83 5.88 4.18
CA LEU A 5 1.08 4.51 4.63
C LEU A 5 1.30 4.47 6.15
N SER A 6 2.04 5.43 6.71
CA SER A 6 2.20 5.58 8.17
C SER A 6 0.87 5.90 8.86
N TYR A 7 0.03 6.75 8.26
CA TYR A 7 -1.33 7.01 8.74
C TYR A 7 -2.16 5.72 8.78
N LEU A 8 -2.19 4.95 7.68
CA LEU A 8 -2.91 3.67 7.67
C LEU A 8 -2.36 2.67 8.69
N ALA A 9 -1.05 2.64 8.92
CA ALA A 9 -0.46 1.78 9.93
C ALA A 9 -0.86 2.17 11.36
N ALA A 10 -1.11 3.47 11.60
CA ALA A 10 -1.58 3.97 12.88
C ALA A 10 -3.07 3.71 13.07
N SER A 11 -3.86 3.85 12.00
CA SER A 11 -5.31 3.80 12.12
C SER A 11 -5.95 2.43 11.84
N LEU A 12 -5.24 1.51 11.17
CA LEU A 12 -5.70 0.13 10.95
C LEU A 12 -5.06 -0.85 11.95
N PRO A 13 -5.86 -1.69 12.63
CA PRO A 13 -5.36 -2.78 13.45
C PRO A 13 -4.43 -3.72 12.68
N ALA A 14 -3.46 -4.33 13.37
CA ALA A 14 -2.53 -5.30 12.78
C ALA A 14 -3.24 -6.55 12.22
N SER A 15 -4.45 -6.86 12.69
CA SER A 15 -5.28 -7.96 12.18
C SER A 15 -5.84 -7.72 10.78
N VAL A 16 -5.82 -6.47 10.29
CA VAL A 16 -6.31 -6.14 8.95
C VAL A 16 -5.32 -6.63 7.90
N SER A 17 -5.82 -7.47 7.01
CA SER A 17 -5.12 -8.15 5.93
C SER A 17 -4.51 -7.19 4.91
N ALA A 18 -3.44 -7.62 4.26
CA ALA A 18 -2.81 -6.88 3.15
C ALA A 18 -3.78 -6.45 2.02
N PRO A 19 -4.68 -7.30 1.50
CA PRO A 19 -5.64 -6.86 0.48
C PRO A 19 -6.63 -5.82 1.02
N ALA A 20 -7.08 -5.92 2.27
CA ALA A 20 -7.94 -4.90 2.89
C ALA A 20 -7.19 -3.58 3.09
N ARG A 21 -5.90 -3.62 3.44
CA ARG A 21 -5.03 -2.43 3.53
C ARG A 21 -4.80 -1.75 2.19
N LEU A 22 -4.62 -2.53 1.11
CA LEU A 22 -4.55 -1.98 -0.24
C LEU A 22 -5.85 -1.29 -0.66
N LEU A 23 -7.00 -1.88 -0.31
CA LEU A 23 -8.31 -1.24 -0.51
C LEU A 23 -8.42 0.04 0.31
N ALA A 24 -8.10 -0.01 1.60
CA ALA A 24 -8.13 1.15 2.50
C ALA A 24 -7.23 2.29 2.02
N LEU A 25 -6.05 1.97 1.47
CA LEU A 25 -5.15 2.95 0.86
C LEU A 25 -5.78 3.65 -0.34
N GLN A 26 -6.40 2.91 -1.25
CA GLN A 26 -7.12 3.53 -2.38
C GLN A 26 -8.31 4.36 -1.90
N CYS A 27 -9.06 3.88 -0.90
CA CYS A 27 -10.15 4.63 -0.28
C CYS A 27 -9.67 5.97 0.28
N ALA A 28 -8.61 5.97 1.09
CA ALA A 28 -8.04 7.16 1.72
C ALA A 28 -7.45 8.15 0.71
N LEU A 29 -6.84 7.64 -0.37
CA LEU A 29 -6.24 8.47 -1.41
C LEU A 29 -7.27 9.07 -2.37
N ARG A 30 -8.44 8.46 -2.51
CA ARG A 30 -9.49 8.90 -3.44
C ARG A 30 -10.69 9.56 -2.75
N SER A 31 -10.67 9.65 -1.43
CA SER A 31 -11.77 10.27 -0.70
C SER A 31 -11.82 11.78 -0.88
N ASP A 32 -13.01 12.32 -0.85
CA ASP A 32 -13.25 13.75 -0.77
C ASP A 32 -12.82 14.32 0.60
N PRO A 33 -12.85 15.65 0.79
CA PRO A 33 -12.53 16.26 2.09
C PRO A 33 -13.45 15.84 3.25
N LEU A 34 -14.65 15.32 2.96
CA LEU A 34 -15.63 14.83 3.94
C LEU A 34 -15.39 13.36 4.31
N GLY A 35 -14.42 12.71 3.65
CA GLY A 35 -14.07 11.31 3.85
C GLY A 35 -14.90 10.33 3.03
N HIS A 36 -15.73 10.79 2.08
CA HIS A 36 -16.45 9.91 1.17
C HIS A 36 -15.52 9.38 0.09
N THR A 37 -15.57 8.08 -0.15
CA THR A 37 -14.82 7.42 -1.21
C THR A 37 -15.78 6.62 -2.08
N ASP A 38 -15.59 6.73 -3.40
CA ASP A 38 -16.14 5.79 -4.36
C ASP A 38 -14.98 4.92 -4.87
N VAL A 39 -15.16 3.61 -4.80
CA VAL A 39 -14.17 2.64 -5.30
C VAL A 39 -14.76 1.98 -6.55
N PRO A 40 -14.34 2.41 -7.75
CA PRO A 40 -14.87 1.84 -8.98
C PRO A 40 -14.58 0.35 -9.06
N ALA A 41 -15.56 -0.44 -9.52
CA ALA A 41 -15.38 -1.88 -9.75
C ALA A 41 -14.23 -2.21 -10.74
N GLY A 42 -13.80 -1.26 -11.56
CA GLY A 42 -12.63 -1.39 -12.42
C GLY A 42 -11.30 -1.30 -11.66
N LEU A 43 -11.25 -0.53 -10.56
CA LEU A 43 -10.06 -0.38 -9.72
C LEU A 43 -9.76 -1.68 -8.97
N THR A 44 -10.80 -2.28 -8.37
CA THR A 44 -10.69 -3.52 -7.61
C THR A 44 -10.25 -4.70 -8.48
N ARG A 45 -10.85 -4.82 -9.67
CA ARG A 45 -10.42 -5.77 -10.71
C ARG A 45 -8.98 -5.50 -11.15
N GLY A 46 -8.64 -4.23 -11.39
CA GLY A 46 -7.28 -3.84 -11.79
C GLY A 46 -6.22 -4.21 -10.76
N MET A 47 -6.53 -4.13 -9.47
CA MET A 47 -5.63 -4.50 -8.38
C MET A 47 -5.65 -6.00 -8.05
N ALA A 48 -6.53 -6.78 -8.68
CA ALA A 48 -6.78 -8.19 -8.40
C ALA A 48 -6.95 -8.46 -6.89
N LEU A 49 -7.69 -7.57 -6.23
CA LEU A 49 -8.16 -7.75 -4.86
C LEU A 49 -9.39 -8.66 -4.97
N GLY A 50 -9.37 -9.82 -4.30
CA GLY A 50 -10.36 -10.90 -4.47
C GLY A 50 -11.81 -10.50 -4.16
N CYS A 51 -12.42 -11.10 -3.14
CA CYS A 51 -13.81 -10.78 -2.79
C CYS A 51 -13.90 -9.40 -2.11
N ILE A 52 -14.27 -8.36 -2.86
CA ILE A 52 -14.37 -6.98 -2.34
C ILE A 52 -15.37 -6.85 -1.20
N ALA A 53 -16.48 -7.59 -1.23
CA ALA A 53 -17.45 -7.60 -0.14
C ALA A 53 -16.79 -8.04 1.18
N ALA A 54 -15.98 -9.09 1.16
CA ALA A 54 -15.25 -9.57 2.34
C ALA A 54 -14.23 -8.54 2.85
N LEU A 55 -13.48 -7.89 1.95
CA LEU A 55 -12.51 -6.85 2.34
C LEU A 55 -13.19 -5.62 2.94
N ARG A 56 -14.37 -5.24 2.43
CA ARG A 56 -15.16 -4.15 3.00
C ARG A 56 -15.68 -4.52 4.40
N GLN A 57 -16.19 -5.74 4.57
CA GLN A 57 -16.62 -6.25 5.88
C GLN A 57 -15.47 -6.25 6.89
N GLU A 58 -14.28 -6.63 6.47
CA GLU A 58 -13.07 -6.58 7.32
C GLU A 58 -12.75 -5.15 7.77
N LEU A 59 -12.78 -4.18 6.85
CA LEU A 59 -12.56 -2.76 7.17
C LEU A 59 -13.67 -2.16 8.05
N GLN A 60 -14.90 -2.64 7.93
CA GLN A 60 -16.01 -2.27 8.82
C GLN A 60 -15.83 -2.83 10.22
N ALA A 61 -15.44 -4.10 10.33
CA ALA A 61 -15.14 -4.75 11.61
C ALA A 61 -13.98 -4.02 12.32
N ALA A 62 -13.00 -3.53 11.55
CA ALA A 62 -11.93 -2.65 12.03
C ALA A 62 -12.39 -1.21 12.33
N ARG A 63 -13.68 -0.89 12.17
CA ARG A 63 -14.29 0.44 12.33
C ARG A 63 -13.63 1.52 11.46
N TRP A 64 -13.00 1.14 10.35
CA TRP A 64 -12.33 2.06 9.43
C TRP A 64 -13.26 2.65 8.37
N LEU A 65 -14.23 1.85 7.96
CA LEU A 65 -15.16 2.17 6.89
C LEU A 65 -16.60 2.08 7.41
N ARG A 66 -17.43 3.06 7.05
CA ARG A 66 -18.88 3.04 7.29
C ARG A 66 -19.65 3.14 5.98
N PRO A 67 -20.82 2.48 5.88
CA PRO A 67 -21.76 2.75 4.80
C PRO A 67 -22.21 4.20 4.84
N THR A 68 -22.47 4.77 3.66
CA THR A 68 -23.29 5.97 3.54
C THR A 68 -24.76 5.61 3.73
N ALA A 69 -25.57 6.53 4.24
CA ALA A 69 -26.95 6.27 4.67
C ALA A 69 -27.90 5.79 3.55
N ASP A 70 -27.54 6.00 2.28
CA ASP A 70 -28.15 5.30 1.15
C ASP A 70 -27.47 3.94 1.01
N ASP A 71 -28.16 2.86 1.40
CA ASP A 71 -27.72 1.45 1.51
C ASP A 71 -27.05 0.82 0.26
N ALA A 72 -26.77 1.59 -0.78
CA ALA A 72 -25.97 1.18 -1.93
C ALA A 72 -24.47 1.17 -1.59
N TRP A 73 -24.06 0.16 -0.81
CA TRP A 73 -22.66 -0.27 -0.61
C TRP A 73 -21.83 -0.38 -1.89
N ASP A 74 -22.50 -0.56 -3.03
CA ASP A 74 -21.89 -0.83 -4.31
C ASP A 74 -20.92 0.26 -4.78
N ARG A 75 -21.05 1.49 -4.27
CA ARG A 75 -20.24 2.62 -4.75
C ARG A 75 -19.57 3.37 -3.61
N ALA A 76 -20.35 3.92 -2.68
CA ALA A 76 -19.84 4.88 -1.71
C ALA A 76 -19.58 4.28 -0.34
N ALA A 77 -18.52 4.75 0.32
CA ALA A 77 -18.27 4.50 1.72
C ALA A 77 -17.64 5.73 2.38
N ARG A 78 -17.73 5.84 3.70
CA ARG A 78 -17.16 6.95 4.46
C ARG A 78 -16.07 6.46 5.39
N LEU A 79 -14.92 7.13 5.35
CA LEU A 79 -13.83 6.94 6.32
C LEU A 79 -14.28 7.45 7.68
N THR A 80 -14.01 6.68 8.73
CA THR A 80 -14.36 7.07 10.11
C THR A 80 -13.37 8.03 10.74
N ASP A 81 -12.13 8.02 10.26
CA ASP A 81 -11.04 8.85 10.75
C ASP A 81 -10.82 10.04 9.80
N PRO A 82 -10.80 11.29 10.30
CA PRO A 82 -10.58 12.46 9.47
C PRO A 82 -9.19 12.46 8.84
N LEU A 83 -9.11 12.78 7.56
CA LEU A 83 -7.83 12.94 6.83
C LEU A 83 -7.15 14.28 7.11
N SER A 84 -7.42 14.90 8.27
CA SER A 84 -6.89 16.20 8.68
C SER A 84 -5.36 16.16 8.73
N GLY A 85 -4.71 17.13 8.08
CA GLY A 85 -3.24 17.19 8.03
C GLY A 85 -2.59 16.30 6.97
N LEU A 86 -3.37 15.60 6.15
CA LEU A 86 -2.86 14.86 4.99
C LEU A 86 -2.76 15.75 3.73
N PRO A 87 -1.98 15.34 2.71
CA PRO A 87 -1.82 16.12 1.49
C PRO A 87 -3.16 16.48 0.83
N GLY A 88 -3.19 17.61 0.13
CA GLY A 88 -4.38 18.05 -0.61
C GLY A 88 -4.87 17.05 -1.65
N ALA A 89 -6.13 17.19 -2.08
CA ALA A 89 -6.81 16.23 -2.96
C ALA A 89 -6.01 15.86 -4.24
N LYS A 90 -5.35 16.85 -4.88
CA LYS A 90 -4.50 16.60 -6.06
C LYS A 90 -3.32 15.68 -5.76
N ALA A 91 -2.61 15.92 -4.65
CA ALA A 91 -1.47 15.10 -4.25
C ALA A 91 -1.92 13.68 -3.87
N ARG A 92 -3.09 13.54 -3.23
CA ARG A 92 -3.68 12.23 -2.93
C ARG A 92 -4.08 11.47 -4.19
N SER A 93 -4.71 12.13 -5.17
CA SER A 93 -5.04 11.52 -6.47
C SER A 93 -3.78 11.03 -7.22
N GLN A 94 -2.72 11.86 -7.29
CA GLN A 94 -1.45 11.44 -7.90
C GLN A 94 -0.83 10.25 -7.18
N ALA A 95 -0.87 10.24 -5.84
CA ALA A 95 -0.41 9.12 -5.04
C ALA A 95 -1.26 7.86 -5.27
N ALA A 96 -2.57 8.00 -5.43
CA ALA A 96 -3.49 6.89 -5.73
C ALA A 96 -3.13 6.21 -7.05
N ASP A 97 -2.87 7.01 -8.08
CA ASP A 97 -2.52 6.53 -9.41
C ASP A 97 -1.14 5.92 -9.44
N TRP A 98 -0.17 6.51 -8.72
CA TRP A 98 1.13 5.89 -8.51
C TRP A 98 1.00 4.53 -7.80
N ALA A 99 0.21 4.44 -6.73
CA ALA A 99 0.01 3.18 -6.00
C ALA A 99 -0.63 2.11 -6.89
N LEU A 100 -1.60 2.50 -7.71
CA LEU A 100 -2.23 1.60 -8.67
C LEU A 100 -1.23 1.11 -9.72
N ARG A 101 -0.38 2.00 -10.26
CA ARG A 101 0.65 1.62 -11.24
C ARG A 101 1.66 0.65 -10.65
N VAL A 102 2.09 0.87 -9.40
CA VAL A 102 3.00 -0.05 -8.70
C VAL A 102 2.32 -1.40 -8.50
N ALA A 103 1.13 -1.44 -7.89
CA ALA A 103 0.42 -2.69 -7.62
C ALA A 103 0.07 -3.50 -8.89
N ARG A 104 0.00 -2.83 -10.06
CA ARG A 104 -0.25 -3.44 -11.38
C ARG A 104 1.00 -3.59 -12.24
N GLY A 105 2.18 -3.32 -11.70
CA GLY A 105 3.44 -3.45 -12.43
C GLY A 105 3.59 -4.87 -12.97
N ARG A 106 4.10 -5.03 -14.20
CA ARG A 106 4.22 -6.34 -14.86
C ARG A 106 4.94 -7.38 -14.00
N SER A 107 6.00 -6.96 -13.32
CA SER A 107 6.80 -7.78 -12.41
C SER A 107 6.05 -8.24 -11.15
N LEU A 108 4.91 -7.62 -10.83
CA LEU A 108 4.08 -7.92 -9.65
C LEU A 108 2.76 -8.62 -10.01
N ILE A 109 2.52 -8.87 -11.31
CA ILE A 109 1.37 -9.65 -11.78
C ILE A 109 1.51 -11.08 -11.27
N GLY A 110 0.41 -11.65 -10.76
CA GLY A 110 0.40 -13.01 -10.21
C GLY A 110 0.90 -13.12 -8.76
N MET A 111 1.56 -12.08 -8.23
CA MET A 111 1.99 -12.07 -6.82
C MET A 111 0.82 -11.87 -5.86
N THR A 112 1.03 -12.21 -4.58
CA THR A 112 0.02 -12.03 -3.54
C THR A 112 -0.21 -10.53 -3.26
N ALA A 113 -1.36 -10.21 -2.65
CA ALA A 113 -1.61 -8.85 -2.18
C ALA A 113 -0.58 -8.40 -1.13
N GLY A 114 -0.04 -9.33 -0.33
CA GLY A 114 1.05 -9.10 0.60
C GLY A 114 2.31 -8.62 -0.10
N THR A 115 2.79 -9.38 -1.09
CA THR A 115 3.99 -9.02 -1.87
C THR A 115 3.85 -7.66 -2.55
N ARG A 116 2.68 -7.38 -3.15
CA ARG A 116 2.39 -6.10 -3.81
C ARG A 116 2.38 -4.93 -2.83
N LEU A 117 1.80 -5.12 -1.65
CA LEU A 117 1.78 -4.10 -0.60
C LEU A 117 3.19 -3.86 -0.05
N THR A 118 3.97 -4.92 0.19
CA THR A 118 5.38 -4.80 0.59
C THR A 118 6.17 -4.01 -0.44
N ALA A 119 6.08 -4.35 -1.74
CA ALA A 119 6.75 -3.60 -2.80
C ALA A 119 6.35 -2.11 -2.79
N LEU A 120 5.06 -1.82 -2.65
CA LEU A 120 4.54 -0.47 -2.58
C LEU A 120 5.12 0.31 -1.38
N VAL A 121 5.20 -0.32 -0.22
CA VAL A 121 5.74 0.27 1.01
C VAL A 121 7.23 0.57 0.86
N LEU A 122 8.03 -0.38 0.36
CA LEU A 122 9.47 -0.19 0.14
C LEU A 122 9.74 0.93 -0.89
N LEU A 123 9.01 0.91 -2.02
CA LEU A 123 9.12 1.96 -3.04
C LEU A 123 8.71 3.35 -2.51
N ALA A 124 7.71 3.42 -1.64
CA ALA A 124 7.27 4.67 -1.04
C ALA A 124 8.25 5.23 0.02
N HIS A 125 9.09 4.36 0.60
CA HIS A 125 10.14 4.73 1.56
C HIS A 125 11.49 5.00 0.89
N THR A 126 11.67 4.54 -0.34
CA THR A 126 12.89 4.81 -1.10
C THR A 126 12.97 6.30 -1.44
N ARG A 127 14.12 6.92 -1.15
CA ARG A 127 14.31 8.35 -1.35
C ARG A 127 14.34 8.70 -2.84
N PRO A 128 13.80 9.85 -3.25
CA PRO A 128 14.03 10.34 -4.61
C PRO A 128 15.55 10.44 -4.87
N HIS A 129 16.02 9.88 -5.99
CA HIS A 129 17.42 9.88 -6.43
C HIS A 129 18.38 8.96 -5.66
N SER A 130 17.87 8.06 -4.84
CA SER A 130 18.69 7.02 -4.21
C SER A 130 18.00 5.68 -4.42
N ASN A 131 18.80 4.65 -4.69
CA ASN A 131 18.31 3.29 -4.91
C ASN A 131 18.29 2.49 -3.60
N ASP A 132 18.78 3.06 -2.51
CA ASP A 132 18.94 2.44 -1.20
C ASP A 132 18.10 3.14 -0.15
N SER A 133 17.54 2.38 0.79
CA SER A 133 16.80 2.93 1.91
C SER A 133 16.75 1.95 3.06
N ALA A 134 16.50 2.46 4.26
CA ALA A 134 16.29 1.68 5.46
C ALA A 134 15.08 2.19 6.23
N ALA A 135 14.39 1.28 6.93
CA ALA A 135 13.32 1.60 7.85
C ALA A 135 13.14 0.48 8.88
N ASP A 136 12.62 0.84 10.06
CA ASP A 136 12.23 -0.10 11.12
C ASP A 136 11.35 -1.23 10.57
N ALA A 137 11.82 -2.47 10.70
CA ALA A 137 11.18 -3.63 10.07
C ALA A 137 9.79 -3.90 10.65
N HIS A 138 9.59 -3.64 11.94
CA HIS A 138 8.29 -3.78 12.60
C HIS A 138 7.27 -2.75 12.11
N HIS A 139 7.70 -1.53 11.83
CA HIS A 139 6.87 -0.47 11.25
C HIS A 139 6.48 -0.83 9.81
N VAL A 140 7.42 -1.37 9.02
CA VAL A 140 7.15 -1.88 7.67
C VAL A 140 6.17 -3.05 7.69
N ALA A 141 6.35 -4.01 8.59
CA ALA A 141 5.45 -5.15 8.75
C ALA A 141 4.04 -4.68 9.13
N ARG A 142 3.95 -3.71 10.05
CA ARG A 142 2.69 -3.08 10.45
C ARG A 142 2.01 -2.34 9.31
N MET A 143 2.74 -1.62 8.45
CA MET A 143 2.18 -1.00 7.25
C MET A 143 1.56 -2.06 6.32
N CYS A 144 2.20 -3.22 6.20
CA CYS A 144 1.76 -4.32 5.35
C CYS A 144 0.63 -5.18 5.96
N GLY A 145 0.33 -5.03 7.26
CA GLY A 145 -0.61 -5.93 7.96
C GLY A 145 -0.05 -7.34 8.08
N ALA A 146 1.26 -7.44 8.26
CA ALA A 146 2.00 -8.69 8.31
C ALA A 146 2.78 -8.80 9.63
N SER A 147 3.09 -10.02 10.04
CA SER A 147 4.12 -10.27 11.05
C SER A 147 5.52 -10.06 10.46
N LEU A 148 6.55 -9.90 11.29
CA LEU A 148 7.93 -9.78 10.82
C LEU A 148 8.38 -11.00 9.98
N PRO A 149 8.10 -12.26 10.36
CA PRO A 149 8.42 -13.41 9.51
C PRO A 149 7.72 -13.38 8.15
N GLN A 150 6.46 -12.94 8.10
CA GLN A 150 5.73 -12.77 6.85
C GLN A 150 6.35 -11.66 5.98
N LEU A 151 6.74 -10.53 6.58
CA LEU A 151 7.45 -9.47 5.86
C LEU A 151 8.74 -9.99 5.23
N ILE A 152 9.56 -10.73 5.98
CA ILE A 152 10.83 -11.29 5.49
C ILE A 152 10.60 -12.21 4.29
N GLU A 153 9.56 -13.05 4.35
CA GLU A 153 9.18 -13.92 3.23
C GLU A 153 8.74 -13.12 1.99
N GLU A 154 7.96 -12.04 2.18
CA GLU A 154 7.56 -11.18 1.07
C GLU A 154 8.76 -10.42 0.47
N VAL A 155 9.71 -9.96 1.30
CA VAL A 155 10.95 -9.32 0.83
C VAL A 155 11.82 -10.31 0.06
N ARG A 156 11.93 -11.55 0.54
CA ARG A 156 12.64 -12.63 -0.16
C ARG A 156 12.06 -12.88 -1.54
N ARG A 157 10.73 -12.99 -1.66
CA ARG A 157 10.05 -13.13 -2.96
C ARG A 157 10.33 -11.95 -3.89
N LEU A 158 10.34 -10.73 -3.36
CA LEU A 158 10.69 -9.56 -4.16
C LEU A 158 12.12 -9.63 -4.70
N ALA A 159 13.08 -10.13 -3.90
CA ALA A 159 14.45 -10.34 -4.35
C ALA A 159 14.58 -11.45 -5.39
N GLU A 160 13.88 -12.58 -5.22
CA GLU A 160 13.84 -13.69 -6.19
C GLU A 160 13.32 -13.25 -7.56
N HIS A 161 12.35 -12.33 -7.57
CA HIS A 161 11.80 -11.73 -8.78
C HIS A 161 12.55 -10.48 -9.27
N GLN A 162 13.73 -10.20 -8.73
CA GLN A 162 14.60 -9.08 -9.10
C GLN A 162 13.93 -7.71 -8.95
N LEU A 163 12.91 -7.58 -8.09
CA LEU A 163 12.38 -6.27 -7.67
C LEU A 163 13.31 -5.57 -6.67
N LEU A 164 14.19 -6.33 -6.01
CA LEU A 164 15.22 -5.83 -5.11
C LEU A 164 16.58 -6.37 -5.56
N ALA A 165 17.58 -5.49 -5.62
CA ALA A 165 18.97 -5.87 -5.87
C ALA A 165 19.64 -6.47 -4.64
N ALA A 166 19.31 -5.93 -3.46
CA ALA A 166 19.82 -6.41 -2.18
C ALA A 166 18.85 -6.03 -1.06
N TRP A 167 18.88 -6.79 0.03
CA TRP A 167 18.21 -6.44 1.28
C TRP A 167 18.94 -7.07 2.45
N VAL A 168 18.88 -6.41 3.60
CA VAL A 168 19.49 -6.85 4.86
C VAL A 168 18.53 -6.48 6.00
N LEU A 169 18.34 -7.39 6.95
CA LEU A 169 17.72 -7.09 8.23
C LEU A 169 18.83 -7.01 9.28
N ASP A 170 19.04 -5.82 9.86
CA ASP A 170 20.03 -5.62 10.92
C ASP A 170 19.49 -6.18 12.23
N ALA A 171 20.20 -7.13 12.83
CA ALA A 171 19.79 -7.80 14.07
C ALA A 171 19.96 -6.93 15.33
N VAL A 172 20.70 -5.82 15.24
CA VAL A 172 20.96 -4.90 16.35
C VAL A 172 19.92 -3.78 16.36
N THR A 173 19.58 -3.24 15.19
CA THR A 173 18.64 -2.11 15.10
C THR A 173 17.23 -2.51 14.69
N ASP A 174 17.00 -3.76 14.30
CA ASP A 174 15.77 -4.24 13.66
C ASP A 174 15.39 -3.44 12.40
N ASP A 175 16.36 -2.77 11.78
CA ASP A 175 16.13 -2.04 10.54
C ASP A 175 16.19 -2.98 9.33
N LEU A 176 15.17 -2.88 8.50
CA LEU A 176 15.18 -3.45 7.16
C LEU A 176 15.82 -2.44 6.21
N SER A 177 16.96 -2.79 5.64
CA SER A 177 17.61 -2.07 4.56
C SER A 177 17.37 -2.78 3.23
N TRP A 178 17.13 -2.02 2.16
CA TRP A 178 16.93 -2.56 0.82
C TRP A 178 17.55 -1.68 -0.26
N LYS A 179 17.88 -2.30 -1.39
CA LYS A 179 18.36 -1.65 -2.60
C LYS A 179 17.49 -2.06 -3.79
N LEU A 180 16.99 -1.10 -4.54
CA LEU A 180 16.30 -1.32 -5.81
C LEU A 180 17.32 -1.68 -6.91
N PRO A 181 16.91 -2.48 -7.91
CA PRO A 181 17.74 -2.69 -9.10
C PRO A 181 18.01 -1.37 -9.80
N ASP A 182 19.24 -1.20 -10.28
CA ASP A 182 19.56 -0.12 -11.19
C ASP A 182 18.76 -0.35 -12.47
N LEU A 183 17.71 0.46 -12.68
CA LEU A 183 17.05 0.48 -13.97
C LEU A 183 18.10 0.91 -15.00
N PRO A 184 18.31 0.14 -16.10
CA PRO A 184 19.17 0.62 -17.16
C PRO A 184 18.61 1.99 -17.60
N HIS A 185 19.46 3.02 -17.51
CA HIS A 185 19.18 4.34 -18.06
C HIS A 185 18.64 4.11 -19.48
N ALA A 186 17.37 4.43 -19.72
CA ALA A 186 16.87 4.48 -21.08
C ALA A 186 17.81 5.45 -21.84
N PRO A 187 18.40 5.05 -22.97
CA PRO A 187 19.27 5.94 -23.72
C PRO A 187 18.46 7.20 -24.04
N ARG A 188 19.01 8.37 -23.67
CA ARG A 188 18.50 9.66 -24.14
C ARG A 188 18.43 9.55 -25.66
N ARG A 189 17.22 9.59 -26.22
CA ARG A 189 17.06 9.68 -27.68
C ARG A 189 17.76 10.97 -28.14
N PRO A 190 18.54 10.91 -29.22
CA PRO A 190 19.19 12.08 -29.82
C PRO A 190 18.15 13.12 -30.28
#